data_AF-A0A8X6GAL7-F1
#
_entry.id   AF-A0A8X6GAL7-F1
#
_cell.length_a   1.000
_cell.length_b   1.000
_cell.length_c   1.000
_cell.angle_alpha   90.00
_cell.angle_beta   90.00
_cell.angle_gamma   90.00
#
_symmetry.space_group_name_H-M   'P 1'
#
loop_
_entity.id
_entity.type
_entity.pdbx_description
1 polymer ?
#
loop_
_entity_poly.entity_id
_entity_poly.type
_entity_poly.pdbx_seq_one_letter_code
_entity_poly.pdbx_strand_id
1 'polypeptide(L)'
;MELEWIAGILNRVSNMEVNNQIPVLTQNNWNTWKHDMQVILMHYGCWNFIIQTEPEEPNEEATYKEKYDLQLRKDRGYTLIYTNISSDLKNLITETTDGVVAWKILKDHFEPVTRARVIQL
;
A
#
# COMPACT_ATOMS: atom_id res chain seq x y z
N MET A 1 15.06 22.45 -18.06
CA MET A 1 14.50 21.18 -18.56
C MET A 1 15.27 19.97 -18.00
N GLU A 2 16.61 19.99 -17.99
CA GLU A 2 17.43 18.89 -17.42
C GLU A 2 17.33 18.74 -15.89
N LEU A 3 17.21 19.84 -15.14
CA LEU A 3 17.15 19.78 -13.67
C LEU A 3 15.89 19.08 -13.12
N GLU A 4 14.74 19.26 -13.78
CA GLU A 4 13.48 18.58 -13.42
C GLU A 4 13.56 17.06 -13.68
N TRP A 5 14.26 16.66 -14.74
CA TRP A 5 14.48 15.25 -15.06
C TRP A 5 15.43 14.58 -14.07
N ILE A 6 16.53 15.25 -13.73
CA ILE A 6 17.46 14.79 -12.69
C ILE A 6 16.77 14.71 -11.33
N ALA A 7 15.99 15.73 -10.94
CA ALA A 7 15.19 15.70 -9.71
C ALA A 7 14.16 14.56 -9.71
N GLY A 8 13.53 14.30 -10.87
CA GLY A 8 12.63 13.16 -11.06
C GLY A 8 13.32 11.81 -10.88
N ILE A 9 14.57 11.67 -11.34
CA ILE A 9 15.37 10.45 -11.16
C ILE A 9 15.81 10.30 -9.70
N LEU A 10 16.36 11.35 -9.09
CA LEU A 10 16.81 11.32 -7.70
C LEU A 10 15.67 10.97 -6.75
N ASN A 11 14.49 11.57 -6.93
CA ASN A 11 13.30 11.21 -6.17
C ASN A 11 12.91 9.73 -6.36
N ARG A 12 13.00 9.19 -7.58
CA ARG A 12 12.72 7.76 -7.83
C ARG A 12 13.73 6.85 -7.14
N VAL A 13 15.02 7.21 -7.14
CA VAL A 13 16.10 6.42 -6.52
C VAL A 13 15.96 6.44 -5.00
N SER A 14 15.82 7.61 -4.36
CA SER A 14 15.64 7.71 -2.91
C SER A 14 14.40 6.98 -2.42
N ASN A 15 13.33 7.00 -3.20
CA ASN A 15 12.13 6.23 -2.95
C ASN A 15 12.39 4.70 -2.98
N MET A 16 13.10 4.21 -4.01
CA MET A 16 13.48 2.79 -4.07
C MET A 16 14.34 2.35 -2.86
N GLU A 17 15.19 3.22 -2.32
CA GLU A 17 16.03 2.89 -1.15
C GLU A 17 15.21 2.68 0.13
N VAL A 18 14.17 3.49 0.38
CA VAL A 18 13.29 3.34 1.56
C VAL A 18 12.56 1.98 1.54
N ASN A 19 12.16 1.52 0.36
CA ASN A 19 11.47 0.22 0.20
C ASN A 19 12.37 -0.99 0.44
N ASN A 20 13.67 -0.87 0.19
CA ASN A 20 14.62 -1.99 0.34
C ASN A 20 14.99 -2.29 1.80
N GLN A 21 14.56 -1.46 2.76
CA GLN A 21 14.90 -1.62 4.18
C GLN A 21 13.84 -2.37 4.99
N ILE A 22 12.65 -2.60 4.43
CA ILE A 22 11.58 -3.31 5.14
C ILE A 22 11.63 -4.81 4.87
N PRO A 23 11.38 -5.65 5.89
CA PRO A 23 11.28 -7.08 5.68
C PRO A 23 10.11 -7.36 4.72
N VAL A 24 10.27 -8.34 3.83
CA VAL A 24 9.16 -8.83 3.01
C VAL A 24 8.11 -9.50 3.90
N LEU A 25 6.82 -9.32 3.59
CA LEU A 25 5.74 -10.00 4.33
C LEU A 25 5.84 -11.50 4.13
N THR A 26 5.83 -12.23 5.24
CA THR A 26 5.80 -13.68 5.33
C THR A 26 4.67 -14.11 6.25
N GLN A 27 4.43 -15.41 6.35
CA GLN A 27 3.42 -15.97 7.25
C GLN A 27 3.62 -15.60 8.74
N ASN A 28 4.84 -15.23 9.14
CA ASN A 28 5.23 -15.15 10.56
C ASN A 28 5.55 -13.72 11.06
N ASN A 29 5.56 -12.71 10.19
CA ASN A 29 6.04 -11.36 10.55
C ASN A 29 5.00 -10.25 10.34
N TRP A 30 3.72 -10.60 10.24
CA TRP A 30 2.63 -9.64 9.99
C TRP A 30 2.70 -8.39 10.87
N ASN A 31 2.86 -8.54 12.19
CA ASN A 31 2.84 -7.39 13.11
C ASN A 31 3.98 -6.39 12.84
N THR A 32 5.19 -6.89 12.59
CA THR A 32 6.35 -6.06 12.24
C THR A 32 6.16 -5.43 10.86
N TRP A 33 5.83 -6.26 9.86
CA TRP A 33 5.62 -5.81 8.49
C TRP A 33 4.53 -4.75 8.39
N LYS A 34 3.40 -4.92 9.09
CA LYS A 34 2.27 -3.99 9.09
C LYS A 34 2.70 -2.60 9.55
N HIS A 35 3.51 -2.51 10.62
CA HIS A 35 3.99 -1.23 11.13
C HIS A 35 4.99 -0.58 10.16
N ASP A 36 5.94 -1.36 9.65
CA ASP A 36 6.94 -0.89 8.69
C ASP A 36 6.29 -0.42 7.38
N MET A 37 5.33 -1.18 6.86
CA MET A 37 4.56 -0.85 5.67
C MET A 37 3.72 0.41 5.89
N GLN A 38 3.11 0.59 7.07
CA GLN A 38 2.42 1.83 7.41
C GLN A 38 3.37 3.04 7.32
N VAL A 39 4.58 2.95 7.88
CA VAL A 39 5.57 4.05 7.83
C VAL A 39 5.96 4.39 6.39
N ILE A 40 6.17 3.37 5.56
CA ILE A 40 6.45 3.58 4.13
C ILE A 40 5.27 4.24 3.42
N LEU A 41 4.05 3.74 3.60
CA LEU A 41 2.87 4.34 2.99
C LEU A 41 2.66 5.79 3.47
N MET A 42 3.03 6.12 4.71
CA MET A 42 3.04 7.51 5.20
C MET A 42 4.11 8.36 4.49
N HIS A 43 5.33 7.85 4.31
CA HIS A 43 6.39 8.53 3.57
C HIS A 43 5.95 8.89 2.14
N TYR A 44 5.17 8.02 1.50
CA TYR A 44 4.65 8.22 0.15
C TYR A 44 3.31 8.95 0.06
N GLY A 45 2.70 9.33 1.19
CA GLY A 45 1.39 9.98 1.23
C GLY A 45 0.23 9.06 0.80
N CYS A 46 0.42 7.75 0.84
CA CYS A 46 -0.58 6.74 0.48
C CYS A 46 -1.38 6.25 1.70
N TRP A 47 -0.85 6.40 2.92
CA TRP A 47 -1.45 5.77 4.12
C TRP A 47 -2.92 6.15 4.34
N ASN A 48 -3.26 7.43 4.35
CA ASN A 48 -4.63 7.91 4.58
C ASN A 48 -5.62 7.39 3.52
N PHE A 49 -5.15 7.22 2.28
CA PHE A 49 -5.93 6.58 1.23
C PHE A 49 -6.17 5.10 1.53
N ILE A 50 -5.12 4.35 1.91
CA ILE A 50 -5.20 2.92 2.23
C ILE A 50 -6.18 2.63 3.39
N ILE A 51 -6.20 3.50 4.41
CA ILE A 51 -7.14 3.39 5.54
C ILE A 51 -8.47 4.12 5.32
N GLN A 52 -8.72 4.65 4.12
CA GLN A 52 -9.96 5.34 3.75
C GLN A 52 -10.32 6.52 4.67
N THR A 53 -9.33 7.31 5.09
CA THR A 53 -9.53 8.56 5.86
C THR A 53 -9.48 9.82 4.98
N GLU A 54 -9.18 9.68 3.70
CA GLU A 54 -9.24 10.73 2.66
C GLU A 54 -10.42 10.44 1.70
N PRO A 55 -11.05 11.45 1.09
CA PRO A 55 -12.06 11.25 0.06
C PRO A 55 -11.53 10.38 -1.11
N GLU A 56 -12.36 9.44 -1.56
CA GLU A 56 -11.99 8.49 -2.62
C GLU A 56 -11.91 9.16 -4.01
N GLU A 57 -12.77 10.16 -4.21
CA GLU A 57 -12.86 10.91 -5.46
C GLU A 57 -12.41 12.37 -5.26
N PRO A 58 -11.68 12.92 -6.24
CA PRO A 58 -11.35 14.34 -6.24
C PRO A 58 -12.63 15.16 -6.50
N ASN A 59 -12.67 16.38 -5.95
CA ASN A 59 -13.77 17.33 -6.19
C ASN A 59 -14.05 17.45 -7.71
N GLU A 60 -15.31 17.68 -8.11
CA GLU A 60 -15.69 17.92 -9.50
C GLU A 60 -14.86 19.05 -10.14
N GLU A 61 -14.52 20.07 -9.34
CA GLU A 61 -13.68 21.21 -9.72
C GLU A 61 -12.17 20.91 -9.75
N ALA A 62 -11.74 19.69 -9.38
CA ALA A 62 -10.34 19.33 -9.35
C ALA A 62 -9.73 19.37 -10.76
N THR A 63 -8.55 19.97 -10.83
CA THR A 63 -7.75 20.07 -12.05
C THR A 63 -7.30 18.68 -12.53
N TYR A 64 -6.97 18.58 -13.82
CA TYR A 64 -6.39 17.35 -14.37
C TYR A 64 -5.14 16.88 -13.63
N LYS A 65 -4.32 17.83 -13.15
CA LYS A 65 -3.12 17.52 -12.37
C LYS A 65 -3.48 16.85 -11.05
N GLU A 66 -4.45 17.37 -10.31
CA GLU A 66 -4.88 16.78 -9.04
C GLU A 66 -5.48 15.38 -9.21
N LYS A 67 -6.27 15.17 -10.27
CA LYS A 67 -6.82 13.84 -10.62
C LYS A 67 -5.70 12.85 -10.94
N TYR A 68 -4.70 13.29 -11.71
CA TYR A 68 -3.53 12.47 -12.04
C TYR A 68 -2.66 12.16 -10.81
N ASP A 69 -2.38 13.16 -9.98
CA ASP A 69 -1.58 12.99 -8.76
C ASP A 69 -2.28 12.06 -7.76
N LEU A 70 -3.62 12.13 -7.68
CA LEU A 70 -4.41 11.18 -6.90
C LEU A 70 -4.28 9.75 -7.45
N GLN A 71 -4.49 9.54 -8.75
CA GLN A 71 -4.33 8.22 -9.36
C GLN A 71 -2.93 7.66 -9.13
N LEU A 72 -1.90 8.49 -9.27
CA LEU A 72 -0.51 8.10 -9.03
C LEU A 72 -0.29 7.67 -7.57
N ARG A 73 -0.93 8.33 -6.60
CA ARG A 73 -0.89 7.92 -5.18
C ARG A 73 -1.60 6.57 -4.97
N LYS A 74 -2.72 6.30 -5.65
CA LYS A 74 -3.43 5.01 -5.59
C LYS A 74 -2.57 3.88 -6.15
N ASP A 75 -2.04 4.05 -7.36
CA ASP A 75 -1.18 3.06 -8.03
C ASP A 75 0.08 2.77 -7.21
N ARG A 76 0.67 3.82 -6.62
CA ARG A 76 1.84 3.69 -5.76
C ARG A 76 1.53 2.91 -4.49
N GLY A 77 0.39 3.16 -3.84
CA GLY A 77 -0.04 2.44 -2.64
C GLY A 77 -0.12 0.93 -2.87
N TYR A 78 -0.78 0.50 -3.96
CA TYR A 78 -0.84 -0.90 -4.34
C TYR A 78 0.55 -1.47 -4.67
N THR A 79 1.35 -0.75 -5.47
CA THR A 79 2.68 -1.20 -5.88
C THR A 79 3.57 -1.48 -4.67
N LEU A 80 3.59 -0.57 -3.69
CA LEU A 80 4.38 -0.71 -2.46
C LEU A 80 4.00 -1.95 -1.66
N ILE A 81 2.70 -2.21 -1.54
CA ILE A 81 2.18 -3.42 -0.88
C ILE A 81 2.64 -4.66 -1.67
N TYR A 82 2.36 -4.71 -2.97
CA TYR A 82 2.64 -5.89 -3.81
C TYR A 82 4.14 -6.25 -3.87
N THR A 83 5.04 -5.26 -3.96
CA THR A 83 6.48 -5.50 -4.06
C THR A 83 7.09 -6.00 -2.75
N ASN A 84 6.44 -5.74 -1.61
CA ASN A 84 6.95 -6.08 -0.28
C ASN A 84 6.25 -7.30 0.33
N ILE A 85 5.73 -8.19 -0.51
CA ILE A 85 5.07 -9.43 -0.09
C ILE A 85 5.80 -10.63 -0.70
N SER A 86 5.95 -11.70 0.08
CA SER A 86 6.54 -12.95 -0.40
C SER A 86 5.69 -13.56 -1.51
N SER A 87 6.34 -14.29 -2.43
CA SER A 87 5.65 -14.88 -3.58
C SER A 87 4.43 -15.73 -3.20
N ASP A 88 4.51 -16.47 -2.09
CA ASP A 88 3.42 -17.35 -1.64
C ASP A 88 2.17 -16.58 -1.20
N LEU A 89 2.33 -15.35 -0.72
CA LEU A 89 1.25 -14.48 -0.27
C LEU A 89 0.70 -13.58 -1.36
N LYS A 90 1.41 -13.40 -2.49
CA LYS A 90 0.95 -12.55 -3.60
C LYS A 90 -0.41 -12.99 -4.14
N ASN A 91 -0.64 -14.30 -4.21
CA ASN A 91 -1.90 -14.89 -4.70
C ASN A 91 -3.13 -14.40 -3.91
N LEU A 92 -2.98 -13.92 -2.68
CA LEU A 92 -4.09 -13.35 -1.92
C LEU A 92 -4.62 -12.05 -2.54
N ILE A 93 -3.77 -11.30 -3.23
CA ILE A 93 -4.09 -9.96 -3.74
C ILE A 93 -3.94 -9.82 -5.26
N THR A 94 -3.67 -10.91 -6.00
CA THR A 94 -3.50 -10.86 -7.47
C THR A 94 -4.75 -10.48 -8.23
N GLU A 95 -5.94 -10.65 -7.64
CA GLU A 95 -7.23 -10.32 -8.27
C GLU A 95 -7.59 -8.83 -8.14
N THR A 96 -6.76 -8.04 -7.45
CA THR A 96 -6.97 -6.60 -7.28
C THR A 96 -5.70 -5.82 -7.63
N THR A 97 -5.90 -4.60 -8.11
CA THR A 97 -4.88 -3.56 -8.21
C THR A 97 -5.17 -2.38 -7.28
N ASP A 98 -6.20 -2.50 -6.45
CA ASP A 98 -6.58 -1.49 -5.46
C ASP A 98 -5.83 -1.77 -4.14
N GLY A 99 -5.02 -0.80 -3.73
CA GLY A 99 -4.25 -0.87 -2.48
C GLY A 99 -5.12 -0.99 -1.23
N VAL A 100 -6.31 -0.38 -1.20
CA VAL A 100 -7.26 -0.48 -0.08
C VAL A 100 -7.75 -1.91 0.06
N VAL A 101 -8.17 -2.50 -1.06
CA VAL A 101 -8.66 -3.89 -1.11
C VAL A 101 -7.53 -4.86 -0.76
N ALA A 102 -6.33 -4.66 -1.32
CA ALA A 102 -5.16 -5.48 -1.02
C ALA A 102 -4.79 -5.44 0.47
N TRP A 103 -4.74 -4.25 1.07
CA TRP A 103 -4.47 -4.08 2.50
C TRP A 103 -5.52 -4.80 3.37
N LYS A 104 -6.80 -4.66 3.02
CA LYS A 104 -7.89 -5.33 3.72
C LYS A 104 -7.77 -6.85 3.65
N ILE A 105 -7.51 -7.42 2.48
CA ILE A 105 -7.36 -8.87 2.31
C ILE A 105 -6.22 -9.41 3.20
N LEU A 106 -5.07 -8.74 3.19
CA LEU A 106 -3.93 -9.14 4.02
C LEU A 106 -4.29 -9.03 5.51
N LYS A 107 -4.94 -7.93 5.92
CA LYS A 107 -5.38 -7.77 7.30
C LYS A 107 -6.35 -8.87 7.73
N ASP A 108 -7.37 -9.17 6.92
CA ASP A 108 -8.36 -10.20 7.23
C ASP A 108 -7.72 -11.61 7.28
N HIS A 109 -6.68 -11.86 6.49
CA HIS A 109 -5.91 -13.11 6.50
C HIS A 109 -5.09 -13.29 7.79
N PHE A 110 -4.40 -12.26 8.25
CA PHE A 110 -3.48 -12.32 9.40
C PHE A 110 -4.11 -11.94 10.75
N GLU A 111 -5.17 -11.16 10.72
CA GLU A 111 -5.99 -10.78 11.87
C GLU A 111 -7.43 -11.27 11.65
N PRO A 112 -7.66 -12.58 11.49
CA PRO A 112 -9.01 -13.08 11.33
C PRO A 112 -9.79 -12.69 12.58
N VAL A 113 -10.82 -11.86 12.40
CA VAL A 113 -11.74 -11.52 13.48
C VAL A 113 -12.30 -12.85 13.98
N THR A 114 -11.94 -13.21 15.22
CA THR A 114 -12.30 -14.49 15.83
C THR A 114 -13.83 -14.65 15.81
N ARG A 115 -14.39 -15.25 14.76
CA ARG A 115 -15.71 -15.87 14.81
C ARG A 115 -15.53 -17.28 15.35
N ALA A 116 -15.15 -17.40 16.63
CA ALA A 116 -15.35 -18.61 17.42
C ALA A 116 -16.30 -18.22 18.56
N ARG A 117 -17.43 -18.89 18.75
CA ARG A 117 -17.52 -20.32 19.01
C ARG A 117 -18.86 -20.88 18.52
N VAL A 118 -18.83 -21.86 17.61
CA VAL A 118 -19.79 -22.96 17.69
C VAL A 118 -19.02 -24.13 18.28
N ILE A 119 -19.10 -24.26 19.61
CA ILE A 119 -18.81 -25.54 20.27
C ILE A 119 -20.10 -26.34 20.08
N GLN A 120 -20.07 -27.34 19.18
CA GLN A 120 -20.98 -28.48 19.29
C GLN A 120 -20.33 -29.48 20.24
N LEU A 121 -20.84 -29.52 21.47
CA LEU A 121 -20.83 -30.68 22.34
C LEU A 121 -22.22 -30.79 22.97
#